data_AF-A0A0S9PQ34-F1
#
_entry.id   AF-A0A0S9PQ34-F1
#
_cell.length_a   1.000
_cell.length_b   1.000
_cell.length_c   1.000
_cell.angle_alpha   90.00
_cell.angle_beta   90.00
_cell.angle_gamma   90.00
#
_symmetry.space_group_name_H-M   'P 1'
#
loop_
_entity.id
_entity.type
_entity.pdbx_description
1 polymer ?
#
loop_
_entity_poly.entity_id
_entity_poly.type
_entity_poly.pdbx_seq_one_letter_code
_entity_poly.pdbx_strand_id
1 'polypeptide(L)'
;MRTPVRVSAAVVVGIVVAVAMMAHDRQMDAEWAISPAQIADARGAGKPGVETAPGRFARQPVASEGADLLPVKWGLIGLFAACVVLAGTGRRRSRP
;
A
#
# COMPACT_ATOMS: atom_id res chain seq x y z
N MET A 1 1.26 31.43 -2.94
CA MET A 1 2.51 30.64 -2.93
C MET A 1 3.19 30.72 -4.30
N ARG A 2 4.53 30.78 -4.35
CA ARG A 2 5.30 30.71 -5.61
C ARG A 2 5.10 29.33 -6.25
N THR A 3 5.03 29.27 -7.58
CA THR A 3 4.84 28.03 -8.36
C THR A 3 5.80 26.90 -7.99
N PRO A 4 7.13 27.12 -7.85
CA PRO A 4 8.05 26.04 -7.47
C PRO A 4 7.75 25.46 -6.09
N VAL A 5 7.41 26.31 -5.10
CA VAL A 5 7.07 25.87 -3.73
C VAL A 5 5.83 24.97 -3.73
N ARG A 6 4.83 25.27 -4.57
CA ARG A 6 3.62 24.45 -4.69
C ARG A 6 3.88 23.09 -5.32
N VAL A 7 4.73 23.05 -6.35
CA VAL A 7 5.11 21.79 -7.01
C VAL A 7 5.91 20.93 -6.03
N SER A 8 6.89 21.50 -5.32
CA SER A 8 7.64 20.79 -4.29
C SER A 8 6.72 20.25 -3.18
N ALA A 9 5.78 21.06 -2.70
CA ALA A 9 4.81 20.62 -1.69
C ALA A 9 3.93 19.47 -2.19
N ALA A 10 3.44 19.53 -3.44
CA ALA A 10 2.65 18.47 -4.03
C ALA A 10 3.43 17.15 -4.16
N VAL A 11 4.69 17.22 -4.59
CA VAL A 11 5.58 16.04 -4.69
C VAL A 11 5.82 15.44 -3.31
N VAL A 12 6.17 16.25 -2.31
CA VAL A 12 6.40 15.78 -0.93
C VAL A 12 5.16 15.11 -0.38
N VAL A 13 3.97 15.72 -0.53
CA VAL A 13 2.72 15.12 -0.06
C VAL A 13 2.43 13.80 -0.78
N GLY A 14 2.63 13.73 -2.10
CA GLY A 14 2.43 12.50 -2.85
C GLY A 14 3.32 11.36 -2.38
N ILE A 15 4.60 11.63 -2.11
CA ILE A 15 5.55 10.64 -1.56
C ILE A 15 5.11 10.19 -0.16
N VAL A 16 4.78 11.13 0.73
CA VAL A 16 4.35 10.81 2.10
C VAL A 16 3.10 9.93 2.09
N VAL A 17 2.11 10.24 1.24
CA VAL A 17 0.88 9.45 1.12
C VAL A 17 1.18 8.05 0.57
N ALA A 18 2.03 7.93 -0.46
CA ALA A 18 2.41 6.63 -1.00
C ALA A 18 3.10 5.75 0.05
N VAL A 19 4.06 6.32 0.81
CA VAL A 19 4.77 5.61 1.89
C VAL A 19 3.83 5.22 3.03
N ALA A 20 2.91 6.11 3.43
CA ALA A 20 1.93 5.81 4.47
C ALA A 20 1.00 4.66 4.06
N MET A 21 0.54 4.65 2.80
CA MET A 21 -0.29 3.57 2.27
C MET A 21 0.48 2.25 2.20
N MET A 22 1.75 2.28 1.79
CA MET A 22 2.63 1.12 1.80
C MET A 22 2.79 0.55 3.22
N ALA A 23 3.02 1.40 4.21
CA ALA A 23 3.12 0.97 5.61
C ALA A 23 1.81 0.35 6.12
N HIS A 24 0.66 0.93 5.75
CA HIS A 24 -0.64 0.41 6.12
C HIS A 24 -0.92 -0.96 5.50
N ASP A 25 -0.67 -1.14 4.19
CA ASP A 25 -0.87 -2.42 3.50
C ASP A 25 0.07 -3.52 4.03
N ARG A 26 1.32 -3.14 4.36
CA ARG A 26 2.29 -4.04 5.03
C ARG A 26 1.78 -4.50 6.39
N GLN A 27 1.18 -3.60 7.17
CA GLN A 27 0.59 -3.95 8.48
C GLN A 27 -0.63 -4.86 8.36
N MET A 28 -1.36 -4.76 7.26
CA MET A 28 -2.55 -5.58 6.97
C MET A 28 -2.21 -6.91 6.30
N ASP A 29 -0.91 -7.26 6.18
CA ASP A 29 -0.44 -8.43 5.45
C ASP A 29 -0.99 -8.51 4.01
N ALA A 30 -1.28 -7.38 3.36
CA ALA A 30 -1.93 -7.36 2.04
C ALA A 30 -1.08 -8.02 0.93
N GLU A 31 0.23 -8.12 1.17
CA GLU A 31 1.18 -8.80 0.28
C GLU A 31 1.15 -10.33 0.43
N TRP A 32 0.51 -10.87 1.48
CA TRP A 32 0.50 -12.29 1.81
C TRP A 32 -0.93 -12.87 1.75
N ALA A 33 -1.12 -13.93 0.96
CA ALA A 33 -2.28 -14.80 1.10
C ALA A 33 -2.19 -15.67 2.37
N ILE A 34 -0.96 -16.05 2.75
CA ILE A 34 -0.66 -16.76 4.00
C ILE A 34 0.57 -16.11 4.61
N SER A 35 0.38 -15.44 5.75
CA SER A 35 1.46 -14.68 6.38
C SER A 35 2.42 -15.60 7.18
N PRO A 36 3.67 -15.17 7.37
CA PRO A 36 4.61 -15.89 8.24
C PRO A 36 4.08 -16.10 9.66
N ALA A 37 3.32 -15.12 10.18
CA ALA A 37 2.71 -15.18 11.50
C ALA A 37 1.64 -16.28 11.58
N GLN A 38 0.78 -16.42 10.56
CA GLN A 38 -0.22 -17.50 10.51
C GLN A 38 0.44 -18.89 10.48
N ILE A 39 1.59 -19.03 9.80
CA ILE A 39 2.34 -20.29 9.79
C ILE A 39 2.98 -20.56 11.17
N ALA A 40 3.51 -19.53 11.83
CA ALA A 40 4.06 -19.65 13.17
C ALA A 40 2.97 -20.05 14.19
N ASP A 41 1.79 -19.43 14.11
CA ASP A 41 0.64 -19.76 14.96
C ASP A 41 0.14 -21.18 14.71
N ALA A 42 0.03 -21.60 13.44
CA ALA A 42 -0.35 -22.96 13.10
C ALA A 42 0.64 -23.99 13.66
N ARG A 43 1.95 -23.72 13.57
CA ARG A 43 2.99 -24.58 14.16
C ARG A 43 2.94 -24.57 15.68
N GLY A 44 2.69 -23.41 16.30
CA GLY A 44 2.49 -23.29 17.76
C GLY A 44 1.28 -24.08 18.26
N ALA A 45 0.23 -24.18 17.44
CA ALA A 45 -0.96 -25.01 17.70
C ALA A 45 -0.75 -26.51 17.37
N GLY A 46 0.48 -26.94 17.06
CA GLY A 46 0.82 -28.33 16.75
C GLY A 46 0.42 -28.80 15.34
N LYS A 47 0.00 -27.88 14.45
CA LYS A 47 -0.30 -28.19 13.05
C LYS A 47 0.97 -28.12 12.20
N PRO A 48 1.09 -28.92 11.11
CA PRO A 48 2.25 -28.86 10.22
C PRO A 48 2.35 -27.56 9.41
N GLY A 49 1.29 -26.74 9.35
CA GLY A 49 1.20 -25.47 8.64
C GLY A 49 -0.24 -24.97 8.53
N VAL A 50 -0.47 -23.95 7.69
CA VAL A 50 -1.81 -23.44 7.39
C VAL A 50 -2.46 -24.30 6.31
N GLU A 51 -3.66 -24.82 6.56
CA GLU A 51 -4.36 -25.67 5.59
C GLU A 51 -4.92 -24.81 4.44
N THR A 52 -4.56 -25.16 3.19
CA THR A 52 -4.97 -24.42 1.98
C THR A 52 -5.99 -25.17 1.15
N ALA A 53 -5.99 -26.49 1.25
CA ALA A 53 -6.97 -27.41 0.68
C ALA A 53 -6.98 -28.68 1.56
N PRO A 54 -8.01 -29.54 1.49
CA PRO A 54 -8.08 -30.75 2.30
C PRO A 54 -6.78 -31.57 2.21
N GLY A 55 -6.05 -31.66 3.32
CA GLY A 55 -4.78 -32.40 3.40
C GLY A 55 -3.55 -31.70 2.80
N ARG A 56 -3.67 -30.46 2.30
CA ARG A 56 -2.55 -29.65 1.79
C ARG A 56 -2.25 -28.50 2.76
N PHE A 57 -1.02 -28.43 3.25
CA PHE A 57 -0.57 -27.43 4.20
C PHE A 57 0.51 -26.53 3.61
N ALA A 58 0.30 -25.22 3.66
CA ALA A 58 1.34 -24.24 3.41
C ALA A 58 2.31 -24.19 4.59
N ARG A 59 3.56 -24.52 4.31
CA ARG A 59 4.67 -24.47 5.28
C ARG A 59 5.55 -23.23 5.11
N GLN A 60 5.38 -22.52 4.01
CA GLN A 60 6.09 -21.30 3.64
C GLN A 60 5.08 -20.19 3.36
N PRO A 61 5.44 -18.91 3.60
CA PRO A 61 4.58 -17.77 3.29
C PRO A 61 4.20 -17.77 1.82
N VAL A 62 2.93 -17.47 1.55
CA VAL A 62 2.40 -17.43 0.17
C VAL A 62 2.02 -16.00 -0.13
N ALA A 63 2.62 -15.42 -1.17
CA ALA A 63 2.28 -14.07 -1.63
C ALA A 63 0.84 -14.04 -2.17
N SER A 64 0.15 -12.92 -1.99
CA SER A 64 -1.18 -12.74 -2.58
C SER A 64 -1.06 -12.55 -4.10
N GLU A 65 -2.04 -13.01 -4.88
CA GLU A 65 -2.07 -12.80 -6.34
C GLU A 65 -2.04 -11.30 -6.72
N GLY A 66 -2.47 -10.42 -5.80
CA GLY A 66 -2.45 -8.98 -5.97
C GLY A 66 -1.20 -8.28 -5.44
N ALA A 67 -0.23 -9.01 -4.87
CA ALA A 67 0.96 -8.42 -4.25
C ALA A 67 1.78 -7.58 -5.24
N ASP A 68 1.86 -8.02 -6.50
CA ASP A 68 2.58 -7.32 -7.57
C ASP A 68 1.91 -6.01 -8.00
N LEU A 69 0.61 -5.85 -7.72
CA LEU A 69 -0.15 -4.64 -8.03
C LEU A 69 -0.08 -3.60 -6.89
N LEU A 70 0.41 -3.96 -5.70
CA LEU A 70 0.51 -3.05 -4.56
C LEU A 70 1.38 -1.83 -4.86
N PRO A 71 2.58 -1.94 -5.49
CA PRO A 71 3.38 -0.78 -5.86
C PRO A 71 2.65 0.18 -6.80
N VAL A 72 1.86 -0.36 -7.74
CA VAL A 72 1.06 0.43 -8.66
C VAL A 72 -0.06 1.16 -7.91
N LYS A 73 -0.74 0.47 -6.98
CA LYS A 73 -1.76 1.07 -6.11
C LYS A 73 -1.20 2.25 -5.31
N TRP A 74 -0.05 2.07 -4.65
CA TRP A 74 0.58 3.13 -3.86
C TRP A 74 0.97 4.33 -4.72
N GLY A 75 1.55 4.07 -5.90
CA GLY A 75 1.93 5.10 -6.85
C GLY A 75 0.73 5.93 -7.32
N LEU A 76 -0.38 5.27 -7.68
CA LEU A 76 -1.60 5.94 -8.12
C LEU A 76 -2.23 6.80 -7.01
N ILE A 77 -2.26 6.31 -5.77
CA ILE A 77 -2.81 7.05 -4.64
C ILE A 77 -1.92 8.26 -4.29
N GLY A 78 -0.60 8.07 -4.29
CA GLY A 78 0.37 9.17 -4.09
C GLY A 78 0.27 10.23 -5.19
N LEU A 79 0.16 9.80 -6.45
CA LEU A 79 -0.03 10.70 -7.59
C LEU A 79 -1.35 11.47 -7.48
N PHE A 80 -2.44 10.80 -7.13
CA PHE A 80 -3.73 11.43 -6.92
C PHE A 80 -3.66 12.51 -5.82
N ALA A 81 -3.01 12.20 -4.70
CA ALA A 81 -2.81 13.16 -3.62
C ALA A 81 -1.99 14.38 -4.08
N ALA A 82 -0.91 14.17 -4.85
CA ALA A 82 -0.12 15.26 -5.42
C ALA A 82 -0.96 16.15 -6.35
N CYS A 83 -1.80 15.55 -7.21
CA CYS A 83 -2.72 16.27 -8.09
C CYS A 83 -3.74 17.10 -7.31
N VAL A 84 -4.31 16.55 -6.22
CA VAL A 84 -5.26 17.27 -5.36
C VAL A 84 -4.59 18.48 -4.70
N VAL A 85 -3.36 18.33 -4.18
CA VAL A 85 -2.60 19.45 -3.59
C VAL A 85 -2.30 20.52 -4.65
N LEU A 86 -1.91 20.10 -5.86
CA LEU A 86 -1.60 21.02 -6.94
C LEU A 86 -2.84 21.80 -7.40
N ALA A 87 -3.99 21.13 -7.53
CA ALA A 87 -5.26 21.74 -7.90
C ALA A 87 -5.79 22.67 -6.80
N GLY A 88 -5.78 22.23 -5.53
CA GLY A 88 -6.28 22.98 -4.39
C GLY A 88 -5.45 24.21 -4.04
N THR A 89 -4.14 24.17 -4.29
CA THR A 89 -3.24 25.33 -4.08
C THR A 89 -3.20 26.27 -5.29
N GLY A 90 -3.90 25.94 -6.38
CA GLY A 90 -4.01 26.76 -7.58
C GLY A 90 -4.81 28.02 -7.32
N ARG A 91 -4.32 29.18 -7.81
CA ARG A 91 -5.18 30.35 -7.93
C ARG A 91 -6.36 29.96 -8.83
N ARG A 92 -7.59 29.96 -8.30
CA ARG A 92 -8.78 30.02 -9.15
C ARG A 92 -8.55 31.20 -10.09
N ARG A 93 -8.47 30.96 -11.40
CA ARG A 93 -8.72 32.05 -12.35
C ARG A 93 -10.14 32.49 -12.02
N SER A 94 -10.29 33.64 -11.39
CA SER A 94 -11.53 34.40 -11.44
C SER A 94 -11.83 34.51 -12.93
N ARG A 95 -12.81 33.71 -13.40
CA ARG A 95 -13.35 33.89 -14.73
C ARG A 95 -14.01 35.28 -14.76
N PRO A 96 -13.82 36.05 -15.84
CA PRO A 96 -14.37 37.39 -15.98
C PRO A 96 -15.89 37.40 -15.87
#